data_AF-A0A4W3HV40-F1
#
_entry.id   AF-A0A4W3HV40-F1
#
_cell.length_a   1.000
_cell.length_b   1.000
_cell.length_c   1.000
_cell.angle_alpha   90.00
_cell.angle_beta   90.00
_cell.angle_gamma   90.00
#
_symmetry.space_group_name_H-M   'P 1'
#
loop_
_entity.id
_entity.type
_entity.pdbx_description
1 polymer ?
#
loop_
_entity_poly.entity_id
_entity_poly.type
_entity_poly.pdbx_seq_one_letter_code
_entity_poly.pdbx_strand_id
1 'polypeptide(L)'
;MQKAKTKPVPKNPKIKEAKKILRKKLIVNTKVTFDEAGKMVQLWPPVQKSKTNDDQDDDSGGLNVEKAIERLREEDKYDKEAYRKKVKEKHKERRLKEKAKKVSRKIEHEMTQINFLDQAVTICWQ
;
A
#
# COMPACT_ATOMS: atom_id res chain seq x y z
N MET A 1 -58.44 29.89 0.61
CA MET A 1 -57.84 29.25 1.80
C MET A 1 -56.92 28.13 1.34
N GLN A 2 -55.60 28.33 1.36
CA GLN A 2 -54.64 27.32 0.92
C GLN A 2 -54.33 26.40 2.11
N LYS A 3 -54.68 25.11 2.03
CA LYS A 3 -54.33 24.12 3.07
C LYS A 3 -52.94 23.55 2.77
N ALA A 4 -51.97 23.86 3.62
CA ALA A 4 -50.63 23.29 3.56
C ALA A 4 -50.66 21.78 3.88
N LYS A 5 -50.04 20.95 3.03
CA LYS A 5 -49.89 19.51 3.27
C LYS A 5 -48.74 19.27 4.26
N THR A 6 -49.05 18.87 5.49
CA THR A 6 -48.05 18.48 6.50
C THR A 6 -47.56 17.06 6.22
N LYS A 7 -46.24 16.88 6.09
CA LYS A 7 -45.64 15.54 5.91
C LYS A 7 -45.69 14.76 7.23
N PRO A 8 -46.09 13.48 7.24
CA PRO A 8 -46.16 12.70 8.46
C PRO A 8 -44.76 12.44 9.03
N VAL A 9 -44.53 12.88 10.27
CA VAL A 9 -43.30 12.59 11.01
C VAL A 9 -43.34 11.13 11.49
N PRO A 10 -42.39 10.26 11.11
CA PRO A 10 -42.43 8.86 11.50
C PRO A 10 -42.17 8.71 13.01
N LYS A 11 -43.07 7.95 13.66
CA LYS A 11 -43.24 7.81 15.11
C LYS A 11 -42.14 7.05 15.86
N ASN A 12 -41.08 6.56 15.21
CA ASN A 12 -40.00 5.84 15.90
C ASN A 12 -38.61 6.13 15.29
N PRO A 13 -37.60 6.50 16.11
CA PRO A 13 -36.23 6.78 15.64
C PRO A 13 -35.56 5.55 15.03
N LYS A 14 -35.83 4.36 15.58
CA LYS A 14 -35.34 3.06 15.08
C LYS A 14 -35.72 2.80 13.61
N ILE A 15 -36.92 3.24 13.19
CA ILE A 15 -37.38 3.10 11.79
C ILE A 15 -36.64 4.07 10.86
N LYS A 16 -36.33 5.28 11.33
CA LYS A 16 -35.55 6.27 10.56
C LYS A 16 -34.11 5.79 10.38
N GLU A 17 -33.52 5.18 11.41
CA GLU A 17 -32.18 4.58 11.37
C GLU A 17 -32.15 3.36 10.45
N ALA A 18 -33.10 2.43 10.56
CA ALA A 18 -33.22 1.29 9.65
C ALA A 18 -33.40 1.74 8.19
N LYS A 19 -34.25 2.75 7.91
CA LYS A 19 -34.37 3.34 6.56
C LYS A 19 -33.09 4.04 6.09
N LYS A 20 -32.26 4.57 7.00
CA LYS A 20 -30.95 5.12 6.64
C LYS A 20 -29.95 4.01 6.31
N ILE A 21 -29.94 2.92 7.06
CA ILE A 21 -29.07 1.75 6.83
C ILE A 21 -29.43 1.07 5.50
N LEU A 22 -30.73 0.88 5.23
CA LEU A 22 -31.23 0.31 3.97
C LEU A 22 -30.86 1.19 2.76
N ARG A 23 -30.99 2.52 2.88
CA ARG A 23 -30.61 3.48 1.82
C ARG A 23 -29.11 3.50 1.55
N LYS A 24 -28.29 3.24 2.57
CA LYS A 24 -26.83 3.22 2.47
C LYS A 24 -26.27 1.92 1.89
N LYS A 25 -27.11 0.93 1.53
CA LYS A 25 -26.71 -0.39 1.00
C LYS A 25 -25.50 -0.97 1.74
N LEU A 26 -25.52 -0.86 3.07
CA LEU A 26 -24.43 -1.34 3.91
C LEU A 26 -24.41 -2.86 3.81
N ILE A 27 -23.35 -3.42 3.23
CA ILE A 27 -23.10 -4.86 3.23
C ILE A 27 -22.69 -5.20 4.66
N VAL A 28 -23.63 -5.69 5.46
CA VAL A 28 -23.50 -5.82 6.92
C VAL A 28 -22.58 -6.96 7.39
N ASN A 29 -21.92 -7.67 6.49
CA ASN A 29 -21.03 -8.80 6.80
C ASN A 29 -19.67 -8.68 6.08
N THR A 30 -18.95 -7.57 6.25
CA THR A 30 -17.54 -7.50 5.84
C THR A 30 -16.64 -7.58 7.06
N LYS A 31 -15.89 -8.68 7.19
CA LYS A 31 -14.84 -8.79 8.20
C LYS A 31 -13.63 -8.01 7.71
N VAL A 32 -13.41 -6.81 8.26
CA VAL A 32 -12.19 -6.04 8.03
C VAL A 32 -11.19 -6.38 9.13
N THR A 33 -10.07 -6.98 8.76
CA THR A 33 -8.94 -7.18 9.68
C THR A 33 -8.11 -5.89 9.74
N PHE A 34 -7.94 -5.33 10.93
CA PHE A 34 -7.13 -4.15 11.18
C PHE A 34 -5.85 -4.58 11.91
N ASP A 35 -4.69 -4.11 11.45
CA ASP A 35 -3.44 -4.25 12.20
C ASP A 35 -3.39 -3.22 13.35
N GLU A 36 -2.53 -3.46 14.36
CA GLU A 36 -2.37 -2.62 15.57
C GLU A 36 -2.08 -1.13 15.28
N ALA A 37 -1.66 -0.79 14.05
CA ALA A 37 -1.45 0.58 13.57
C ALA A 37 -2.69 1.22 12.91
N GLY A 38 -3.88 0.61 13.01
CA GLY A 38 -5.12 1.14 12.46
C GLY A 38 -5.19 1.13 10.93
N LYS A 39 -4.28 0.43 10.25
CA LYS A 39 -4.30 0.25 8.80
C LYS A 39 -5.13 -0.98 8.42
N MET A 40 -6.00 -0.79 7.44
CA MET A 40 -6.84 -1.84 6.85
C MET A 40 -5.96 -2.86 6.13
N VAL A 41 -5.88 -4.09 6.65
CA VAL A 41 -5.16 -5.18 6.00
C VAL A 41 -6.06 -5.77 4.93
N GLN A 42 -5.67 -5.59 3.69
CA GLN A 42 -6.34 -6.22 2.57
C GLN A 42 -6.07 -7.73 2.59
N LEU A 43 -7.12 -8.52 2.75
CA LEU A 43 -7.06 -9.98 2.65
C LEU A 43 -6.70 -10.41 1.20
N TRP A 44 -5.89 -11.46 1.12
CA TRP A 44 -5.64 -12.27 -0.09
C TRP A 44 -6.96 -12.72 -0.75
N PRO A 45 -7.06 -12.85 -2.10
CA PRO A 45 -6.04 -12.75 -3.15
C PRO A 45 -5.76 -11.31 -3.63
N PRO A 46 -4.58 -11.05 -4.25
CA PRO A 46 -4.26 -9.75 -4.80
C PRO A 46 -5.31 -9.34 -5.84
N VAL A 47 -6.02 -8.25 -5.55
CA VAL A 47 -7.01 -7.69 -6.47
C VAL A 47 -6.27 -7.19 -7.70
N GLN A 48 -6.71 -7.67 -8.87
CA GLN A 48 -6.24 -7.27 -10.19
C GLN A 48 -6.23 -5.73 -10.27
N LYS A 49 -5.06 -5.14 -10.55
CA LYS A 49 -4.85 -3.69 -10.43
C LYS A 49 -5.43 -2.91 -11.61
N SER A 50 -5.61 -3.57 -12.75
CA SER A 50 -6.31 -3.08 -13.93
C SER A 50 -7.82 -3.10 -13.67
N LYS A 51 -8.32 -2.05 -13.02
CA LYS A 51 -9.74 -1.72 -13.16
C LYS A 51 -9.92 -0.99 -14.49
N THR A 52 -10.08 -1.74 -15.58
CA THR A 52 -10.63 -1.15 -16.80
C THR A 52 -12.14 -1.06 -16.59
N ASN A 53 -12.67 0.16 -16.44
CA ASN A 53 -14.11 0.46 -16.32
C ASN A 53 -14.89 0.24 -17.63
N ASP A 54 -14.36 -0.52 -18.59
CA ASP A 54 -15.00 -0.74 -19.89
C ASP A 54 -15.79 -2.06 -19.89
N ASP A 55 -16.78 -2.12 -19.00
CA ASP A 55 -17.96 -2.99 -19.17
C ASP A 55 -19.07 -2.27 -19.96
N GLN A 56 -18.78 -1.11 -20.55
CA GLN A 56 -19.68 -0.46 -21.51
C GLN A 56 -19.21 -0.79 -22.93
N ASP A 57 -20.12 -1.38 -23.70
CA ASP A 57 -20.05 -1.62 -25.15
C ASP A 57 -19.22 -2.83 -25.63
N ASP A 58 -19.68 -4.03 -25.29
CA ASP A 58 -19.73 -5.10 -26.29
C ASP A 58 -21.17 -5.67 -26.32
N ASP A 59 -22.01 -5.03 -27.13
CA ASP A 59 -23.40 -5.41 -27.41
C ASP A 59 -23.47 -6.66 -28.32
N SER A 60 -22.46 -7.53 -28.24
CA SER A 60 -22.34 -8.77 -29.00
C SER A 60 -22.16 -9.93 -28.02
N GLY A 61 -23.10 -10.89 -28.05
CA GLY A 61 -23.05 -12.09 -27.21
C GLY A 61 -21.85 -12.97 -27.56
N GLY A 62 -20.69 -12.68 -26.98
CA GLY A 62 -19.46 -13.44 -27.19
C GLY A 62 -18.31 -12.94 -26.31
N LEU A 63 -17.48 -13.88 -25.84
CA LEU A 63 -16.27 -13.59 -25.05
C LEU A 63 -15.18 -13.10 -26.01
N ASN A 64 -14.94 -11.79 -26.03
CA ASN A 64 -14.02 -11.16 -26.96
C ASN A 64 -12.55 -11.53 -26.65
N VAL A 65 -11.98 -12.44 -27.43
CA VAL A 65 -10.64 -13.03 -27.20
C VAL A 65 -9.54 -11.97 -27.29
N GLU A 66 -9.69 -10.97 -28.15
CA GLU A 66 -8.69 -9.93 -28.36
C GLU A 66 -8.59 -9.00 -27.13
N LYS A 67 -9.73 -8.55 -26.60
CA LYS A 67 -9.80 -7.76 -25.35
C LYS A 67 -9.23 -8.54 -24.16
N ALA A 68 -9.41 -9.86 -24.13
CA ALA A 68 -8.85 -10.72 -23.08
C ALA A 68 -7.31 -10.82 -23.17
N ILE A 69 -6.75 -10.95 -24.37
CA ILE A 69 -5.30 -10.97 -24.60
C ILE A 69 -4.67 -9.62 -24.25
N GLU A 70 -5.35 -8.51 -24.58
CA GLU A 70 -4.87 -7.17 -24.28
C GLU A 70 -4.75 -6.91 -22.78
N ARG A 71 -5.78 -7.26 -21.98
CA ARG A 71 -5.70 -7.15 -20.51
C ARG A 71 -4.56 -7.98 -19.93
N LEU A 72 -4.37 -9.21 -20.41
CA LEU A 72 -3.29 -10.08 -19.95
C LEU A 72 -1.91 -9.45 -20.22
N ARG A 73 -1.72 -8.82 -21.38
CA ARG A 73 -0.48 -8.11 -21.73
C ARG A 73 -0.26 -6.86 -20.89
N GLU A 74 -1.32 -6.14 -20.55
CA GLU A 74 -1.25 -4.95 -19.71
C GLU A 74 -0.84 -5.30 -18.27
N GLU A 75 -1.38 -6.36 -17.70
CA GLU A 75 -1.00 -6.87 -16.38
C GLU A 75 0.45 -7.39 -16.33
N ASP A 76 0.87 -8.13 -17.34
CA ASP A 76 2.25 -8.64 -17.44
C ASP A 76 3.29 -7.50 -17.48
N LYS A 77 2.95 -6.33 -18.05
CA LYS A 77 3.82 -5.13 -17.98
C LYS A 77 4.00 -4.68 -16.53
N TYR A 78 2.92 -4.59 -15.76
CA TYR A 78 2.97 -4.16 -14.36
C TYR A 78 3.79 -5.13 -13.49
N ASP A 79 3.63 -6.44 -13.69
CA ASP A 79 4.39 -7.45 -12.95
C ASP A 79 5.89 -7.36 -13.25
N LYS A 80 6.23 -7.20 -14.53
CA LYS A 80 7.63 -7.01 -14.96
C LYS A 80 8.23 -5.72 -14.41
N GLU A 81 7.50 -4.61 -14.43
CA GLU A 81 7.97 -3.33 -13.90
C GLU A 81 8.16 -3.36 -12.38
N ALA A 82 7.22 -3.95 -11.65
CA ALA A 82 7.31 -4.13 -10.21
C ALA A 82 8.54 -4.99 -9.83
N TYR A 83 8.76 -6.08 -10.56
CA TYR A 83 9.93 -6.93 -10.38
C TYR A 83 11.24 -6.16 -10.65
N ARG A 84 11.32 -5.42 -11.77
CA ARG A 84 12.49 -4.59 -12.10
C ARG A 84 12.78 -3.54 -11.03
N LYS A 85 11.74 -2.88 -10.50
CA LYS A 85 11.88 -1.89 -9.42
C LYS A 85 12.43 -2.54 -8.15
N LYS A 86 11.85 -3.67 -7.73
CA LYS A 86 12.29 -4.45 -6.56
C LYS A 86 13.76 -4.88 -6.68
N VAL A 87 14.18 -5.34 -7.85
CA VAL A 87 15.57 -5.75 -8.09
C VAL A 87 16.51 -4.56 -8.03
N LYS A 88 16.16 -3.43 -8.68
CA LYS A 88 16.99 -2.21 -8.64
C LYS A 88 17.14 -1.66 -7.23
N GLU A 89 16.07 -1.68 -6.44
CA GLU A 89 16.08 -1.24 -5.04
C GLU A 89 17.01 -2.10 -4.19
N LYS A 90 16.92 -3.44 -4.30
CA LYS A 90 17.86 -4.36 -3.63
C LYS A 90 19.32 -4.08 -4.00
N HIS A 91 19.61 -3.78 -5.26
CA HIS A 91 20.96 -3.43 -5.70
C HIS A 91 21.43 -2.10 -5.13
N LYS A 92 20.56 -1.09 -5.09
CA LYS A 92 20.86 0.23 -4.53
C LYS A 92 21.15 0.13 -3.04
N GLU A 93 20.32 -0.60 -2.30
CA GLU A 93 20.48 -0.85 -0.87
C GLU A 93 21.79 -1.59 -0.58
N ARG A 94 22.07 -2.67 -1.32
CA ARG A 94 23.34 -3.41 -1.21
C ARG A 94 24.54 -2.50 -1.43
N ARG A 95 24.52 -1.68 -2.49
CA ARG A 95 25.60 -0.75 -2.82
C ARG A 95 25.82 0.30 -1.73
N LEU A 96 24.74 0.84 -1.16
CA LEU A 96 24.83 1.83 -0.08
C LEU A 96 25.38 1.21 1.21
N LYS A 97 24.93 0.00 1.57
CA LYS A 97 25.42 -0.72 2.75
C LYS A 97 26.89 -1.08 2.63
N GLU A 98 27.34 -1.53 1.46
CA GLU A 98 28.76 -1.81 1.20
C GLU A 98 29.62 -0.54 1.28
N LYS A 99 29.14 0.59 0.76
CA LYS A 99 29.82 1.89 0.89
C LYS A 99 29.92 2.33 2.35
N ALA A 100 28.83 2.27 3.10
CA ALA A 100 28.81 2.63 4.52
C ALA A 100 29.81 1.80 5.33
N LYS A 101 29.85 0.47 5.10
CA LYS A 101 30.83 -0.44 5.74
C LYS A 101 32.29 -0.15 5.36
N LYS A 102 32.54 0.40 4.17
CA LYS A 102 33.91 0.80 3.78
C LYS A 102 34.32 2.08 4.49
N VAL A 103 33.40 3.04 4.59
CA VAL A 103 33.64 4.30 5.30
C VAL A 103 33.81 4.04 6.80
N SER A 104 32.94 3.23 7.43
CA SER A 104 33.05 2.92 8.85
C SER A 104 34.36 2.24 9.20
N ARG A 105 34.80 1.24 8.42
CA ARG A 105 36.11 0.58 8.63
C ARG A 105 37.29 1.53 8.51
N LYS A 106 37.22 2.51 7.60
CA LYS A 106 38.27 3.52 7.45
C LYS A 106 38.32 4.42 8.69
N ILE A 107 37.16 4.89 9.15
CA ILE A 107 37.04 5.70 10.38
C ILE A 107 37.50 4.91 11.60
N GLU A 108 37.07 3.65 11.75
CA GLU A 108 37.50 2.75 12.84
C GLU A 108 39.03 2.59 12.83
N HIS A 109 39.63 2.40 11.66
CA HIS A 109 41.09 2.29 11.57
C HIS A 109 41.80 3.59 11.98
N GLU A 110 41.33 4.74 11.50
CA GLU A 110 41.86 6.06 11.90
C GLU A 110 41.70 6.29 13.41
N MET A 111 40.53 5.97 13.98
CA MET A 111 40.26 6.05 15.41
C MET A 111 41.17 5.11 16.22
N THR A 112 41.43 3.89 15.73
CA THR A 112 42.35 2.95 16.40
C THR A 112 43.78 3.48 16.41
N GLN A 113 44.22 4.13 15.33
CA GLN A 113 45.54 4.76 15.28
C GLN A 113 45.64 5.95 16.23
N ILE A 114 44.61 6.80 16.29
CA ILE A 114 44.55 7.93 17.23
C ILE A 114 44.55 7.43 18.67
N ASN A 115 43.74 6.43 19.01
CA ASN A 115 43.70 5.84 20.35
C ASN A 115 45.06 5.23 20.76
N PHE A 116 45.75 4.58 19.81
CA PHE A 116 47.09 4.04 20.06
C PHE A 116 48.11 5.14 20.37
N LEU A 117 48.08 6.24 19.62
CA LEU A 117 48.95 7.40 19.85
C LEU A 117 48.63 8.08 21.20
N ASP A 118 47.36 8.26 21.52
CA ASP A 118 46.93 8.86 22.79
C ASP A 118 47.35 8.03 24.01
N GLN A 119 47.24 6.69 23.90
CA GLN A 119 47.74 5.77 24.91
C GLN A 119 49.27 5.85 25.08
N ALA A 120 50.02 5.95 23.97
CA ALA A 120 51.47 6.09 24.02
C ALA A 120 51.91 7.42 24.66
N VAL A 121 51.22 8.52 24.35
CA VAL A 121 51.46 9.84 24.97
C VAL A 121 51.15 9.79 26.46
N THR A 122 50.03 9.16 26.84
CA THR A 122 49.64 8.98 28.26
C THR A 122 50.69 8.19 29.04
N ILE A 123 51.20 7.09 28.48
CA ILE A 123 52.25 6.27 29.13
C ILE A 123 53.56 7.05 29.27
N CYS A 124 53.92 7.87 28.29
CA CYS A 124 55.19 8.64 28.32
C CYS A 124 55.18 9.79 29.36
N TRP A 125 53.99 10.21 29.81
CA TRP A 125 53.79 11.28 30.79
C TRP A 125 53.66 10.81 32.24
N GLN A 126 53.86 9.51 32.51
CA GLN A 126 53.70 8.89 33.82
C GLN A 126 54.97 8.15 34.25
#